data_AF-A0A929GQ40-F1
#
_entry.id   AF-A0A929GQ40-F1
#
_cell.length_a   1.000
_cell.length_b   1.000
_cell.length_c   1.000
_cell.angle_alpha   90.00
_cell.angle_beta   90.00
_cell.angle_gamma   90.00
#
_symmetry.space_group_name_H-M   'P 1'
#
loop_
_entity.id
_entity.type
_entity.pdbx_description
1 polymer ?
#
loop_
_entity_poly.entity_id
_entity_poly.type
_entity_poly.pdbx_seq_one_letter_code
_entity_poly.pdbx_strand_id
1 'polypeptide(L)'
;MKKLMSKSDFAKLNNVSAAAITKACANALKSAFDGKRIDANHPVSIAYIEKKKKQQSLKKDSEKLKKVKTSNINNEIETGTFDNPIVIEKKEPHVRGHNAKKENDKNDSSHHTSKGIEVPQHIKKYLYYTLEDVINEFGTDTALVDFLSAIQKIEIIEEKRIKNDKSKGVLVDRDLVEKGILNPVNAAHTRLLTDGAKTITKRIVAKHETGMGIQELQKFTSEQIGNYFKSMKQTIKNTLKLLETNE
;
A
#
# COMPACT_ATOMS: atom_id res chain seq x y z
N MET A 1 49.14 6.48 11.22
CA MET A 1 49.15 5.14 11.83
C MET A 1 47.74 4.56 11.78
N LYS A 2 47.59 3.32 11.27
CA LYS A 2 46.30 2.62 11.24
C LYS A 2 45.95 2.13 12.64
N LYS A 3 44.77 2.44 13.15
CA LYS A 3 44.30 1.94 14.45
C LYS A 3 43.35 0.78 14.19
N LEU A 4 43.94 -0.39 13.98
CA LEU A 4 43.19 -1.61 13.71
C LEU A 4 42.63 -2.18 15.01
N MET A 5 41.30 -2.31 15.09
CA MET A 5 40.60 -2.91 16.22
C MET A 5 39.61 -3.97 15.75
N SER A 6 39.17 -4.85 16.66
CA SER A 6 38.19 -5.88 16.33
C SER A 6 36.81 -5.27 16.07
N LYS A 7 35.95 -6.00 15.33
CA LYS A 7 34.55 -5.58 15.09
C LYS A 7 33.78 -5.34 16.39
N SER A 8 34.01 -6.17 17.40
CA SER A 8 33.39 -6.06 18.72
C SER A 8 33.89 -4.86 19.50
N ASP A 9 35.19 -4.55 19.44
CA ASP A 9 35.75 -3.40 20.16
C ASP A 9 35.30 -2.09 19.51
N PHE A 10 35.27 -2.06 18.17
CA PHE A 10 34.72 -0.93 17.42
C PHE A 10 33.23 -0.69 17.72
N ALA A 11 32.46 -1.76 17.88
CA ALA A 11 31.05 -1.70 18.26
C ALA A 11 30.86 -1.12 19.67
N LYS A 12 31.62 -1.62 20.65
CA LYS A 12 31.60 -1.16 22.05
C LYS A 12 32.00 0.30 22.18
N LEU A 13 33.08 0.72 21.51
CA LEU A 13 33.58 2.10 21.55
C LEU A 13 32.53 3.11 21.09
N ASN A 14 31.66 2.71 20.15
CA ASN A 14 30.70 3.60 19.51
C ASN A 14 29.24 3.40 19.97
N ASN A 15 29.00 2.56 20.99
CA ASN A 15 27.65 2.20 21.46
C ASN A 15 26.72 1.72 20.33
N VAL A 16 27.26 0.90 19.42
CA VAL A 16 26.51 0.27 18.33
C VAL A 16 26.51 -1.24 18.52
N SER A 17 25.42 -1.93 18.18
CA SER A 17 25.37 -3.40 18.25
C SER A 17 26.39 -4.04 17.30
N ALA A 18 27.04 -5.14 17.71
CA ALA A 18 28.00 -5.86 16.89
C ALA A 18 27.41 -6.31 15.53
N ALA A 19 26.13 -6.74 15.51
CA ALA A 19 25.44 -7.12 14.28
C ALA A 19 25.33 -5.98 13.26
N ALA A 20 25.11 -4.75 13.72
CA ALA A 20 25.05 -3.57 12.86
C ALA A 20 26.42 -3.24 12.25
N ILE A 21 27.51 -3.45 12.99
CA ILE A 21 28.88 -3.32 12.47
C ILE A 21 29.16 -4.41 11.42
N THR A 22 28.77 -5.66 11.67
CA THR A 22 28.92 -6.74 10.68
C THR A 22 28.19 -6.42 9.37
N LYS A 23 26.95 -5.90 9.44
CA LYS A 23 26.20 -5.46 8.25
C LYS A 23 26.84 -4.24 7.58
N ALA A 24 27.43 -3.33 8.37
CA ALA A 24 28.13 -2.16 7.84
C ALA A 24 29.42 -2.55 7.12
N CYS A 25 30.17 -3.54 7.59
CA CYS A 25 31.38 -4.05 6.92
C CYS A 25 31.09 -4.57 5.50
N ALA A 26 29.90 -5.14 5.25
CA ALA A 26 29.53 -5.62 3.92
C ALA A 26 29.32 -4.48 2.90
N ASN A 27 28.90 -3.30 3.37
CA ASN A 27 28.49 -2.19 2.51
C ASN A 27 29.25 -0.91 2.84
N ALA A 28 28.86 -0.22 3.92
CA ALA A 28 29.30 1.14 4.23
C ALA A 28 30.75 1.25 4.74
N LEU A 29 31.31 0.20 5.35
CA LEU A 29 32.66 0.18 5.95
C LEU A 29 33.63 -0.69 5.14
N LYS A 30 33.28 -1.08 3.91
CA LYS A 30 34.08 -2.00 3.08
C LYS A 30 35.51 -1.51 2.84
N SER A 31 35.71 -0.20 2.68
CA SER A 31 37.03 0.41 2.47
C SER A 31 37.87 0.55 3.74
N ALA A 32 37.23 0.57 4.91
CA ALA A 32 37.91 0.61 6.22
C ALA A 32 38.15 -0.80 6.81
N PHE A 33 37.73 -1.83 6.10
CA PHE A 33 37.73 -3.21 6.58
C PHE A 33 38.93 -3.98 6.05
N ASP A 34 39.84 -4.32 6.97
CA ASP A 34 41.05 -5.07 6.68
C ASP A 34 40.88 -6.52 7.16
N GLY A 35 40.08 -7.27 6.39
CA GLY A 35 39.84 -8.72 6.55
C GLY A 35 39.11 -9.15 7.83
N LYS A 36 39.72 -8.96 9.00
CA LYS A 36 39.13 -9.28 10.32
C LYS A 36 39.04 -8.06 11.23
N ARG A 37 39.75 -6.97 10.92
CA ARG A 37 39.83 -5.76 11.75
C ARG A 37 39.31 -4.54 11.00
N ILE A 38 38.87 -3.54 11.75
CA ILE A 38 38.39 -2.25 11.23
C ILE A 38 39.40 -1.19 11.62
N ASP A 39 39.80 -0.34 10.67
CA ASP A 39 40.59 0.84 10.97
C ASP A 39 39.67 1.95 11.49
N ALA A 40 39.84 2.31 12.76
CA ALA A 40 39.01 3.32 13.41
C ALA A 40 39.30 4.75 12.92
N ASN A 41 40.48 5.00 12.37
CA ASN A 41 40.89 6.32 11.91
C ASN A 41 40.56 6.57 10.43
N HIS A 42 40.01 5.58 9.73
CA HIS A 42 39.67 5.72 8.32
C HIS A 42 38.50 6.72 8.14
N PRO A 43 38.52 7.62 7.13
CA PRO A 43 37.49 8.66 6.94
C PRO A 43 36.08 8.08 6.86
N VAL A 44 35.95 6.90 6.25
CA VAL A 44 34.65 6.19 6.12
C VAL A 44 34.14 5.68 7.48
N SER A 45 35.03 5.27 8.39
CA SER A 45 34.66 4.88 9.75
C SER A 45 34.15 6.07 10.55
N ILE A 46 34.81 7.22 10.43
CA ILE A 46 34.42 8.47 11.10
C ILE A 46 33.05 8.94 10.60
N ALA A 47 32.85 9.03 9.28
CA ALA A 47 31.58 9.42 8.68
C ALA A 47 30.41 8.49 9.08
N TYR A 48 30.69 7.18 9.20
CA TYR A 48 29.69 6.21 9.66
C TYR A 48 29.25 6.46 11.11
N ILE A 49 30.20 6.75 12.01
CA ILE A 49 29.94 7.03 13.43
C ILE A 49 29.13 8.31 13.58
N GLU A 50 29.50 9.38 12.88
CA GLU A 50 28.77 10.67 12.91
C GLU A 50 27.32 10.50 12.46
N LYS A 51 27.11 9.79 11.35
CA LYS A 51 25.77 9.46 10.84
C LYS A 51 24.97 8.67 11.86
N LYS A 52 25.58 7.73 12.58
CA LYS A 52 24.91 6.94 13.63
C LYS A 52 24.56 7.75 14.87
N LYS A 53 25.46 8.63 15.32
CA LYS A 53 25.19 9.56 16.43
C LYS A 53 24.01 10.48 16.13
N LYS A 54 23.95 11.05 14.92
CA LYS A 54 22.83 11.89 14.46
C LYS A 54 21.49 11.13 14.40
N GLN A 55 21.50 9.85 14.02
CA GLN A 55 20.29 9.02 14.03
C GLN A 55 19.82 8.68 15.46
N GLN A 56 20.74 8.56 16.42
CA GLN A 56 20.39 8.27 17.82
C GLN A 56 19.81 9.50 18.54
N SER A 57 20.28 10.71 18.26
CA SER A 57 19.70 11.94 18.84
C SER A 57 18.26 12.15 18.37
N LEU A 58 18.01 12.04 17.05
CA LEU A 58 16.66 12.19 16.48
C LEU A 58 15.63 11.19 17.05
N LYS A 59 16.08 9.98 17.41
CA LYS A 59 15.22 8.98 18.05
C LYS A 59 14.89 9.33 19.50
N LYS A 60 15.85 9.84 20.26
CA LYS A 60 15.61 10.27 21.65
C LYS A 60 14.65 11.46 21.73
N ASP A 61 14.74 12.40 20.78
CA ASP A 61 13.87 13.56 20.74
C ASP A 61 12.42 13.17 20.37
N SER A 62 12.24 12.28 19.40
CA SER A 62 10.91 11.78 19.03
C SER A 62 10.25 10.89 20.09
N GLU A 63 11.01 10.12 20.88
CA GLU A 63 10.47 9.37 22.03
C GLU A 63 10.04 10.29 23.18
N LYS A 64 10.77 11.39 23.44
CA LYS A 64 10.35 12.40 24.43
C LYS A 64 9.04 13.09 24.04
N LEU A 65 8.86 13.47 22.77
CA LEU A 65 7.60 14.07 22.30
C LEU A 65 6.39 13.11 22.41
N LYS A 66 6.58 11.80 22.21
CA LYS A 66 5.51 10.82 22.37
C LYS A 66 5.06 10.66 23.82
N LYS A 67 6.00 10.75 24.78
CA LYS A 67 5.72 10.59 26.21
C LYS A 67 4.95 11.77 26.82
N VAL A 68 5.12 12.98 26.26
CA VAL A 68 4.37 14.18 26.66
C VAL A 68 2.93 14.17 26.12
N LYS A 69 2.69 13.58 24.94
CA LYS A 69 1.34 13.46 24.37
C LYS A 69 0.44 12.47 25.12
N THR A 70 1.00 11.40 25.68
CA THR A 70 0.21 10.40 26.41
C THR A 70 -0.17 10.82 27.83
N SER A 71 0.56 11.75 28.47
CA SER A 71 0.17 12.26 29.79
C SER A 71 -0.99 13.27 29.73
N ASN A 72 -1.15 14.02 28.64
CA ASN A 72 -2.22 15.02 28.52
C ASN A 72 -3.59 14.44 28.18
N ILE A 73 -3.67 13.19 27.69
CA ILE A 73 -4.96 12.54 27.35
C ILE A 73 -5.66 11.98 28.59
N ASN A 74 -4.93 11.71 29.67
CA ASN A 74 -5.49 11.07 30.87
C ASN A 74 -6.17 12.03 31.86
N ASN A 75 -6.09 13.35 31.65
CA ASN A 75 -6.64 14.34 32.58
C ASN A 75 -8.02 14.92 32.17
N GLU A 76 -8.59 14.51 31.03
CA GLU A 76 -9.89 15.02 30.55
C GLU A 76 -11.03 13.97 30.57
N ILE A 77 -10.84 12.84 31.25
CA ILE A 77 -11.87 11.78 31.37
C ILE A 77 -12.28 11.60 32.84
N GLU A 78 -12.76 12.67 33.48
CA GLU A 78 -13.55 12.58 34.71
C GLU A 78 -14.71 13.58 34.59
N THR A 79 -15.82 13.14 33.97
CA THR A 79 -17.22 13.56 34.18
C THR A 79 -18.03 13.25 32.92
N GLY A 80 -18.61 12.05 32.85
CA GLY A 80 -19.50 11.69 31.74
C GLY A 80 -19.78 10.19 31.68
N THR A 81 -20.88 9.79 32.31
CA THR A 81 -21.52 8.48 32.16
C THR A 81 -21.74 8.12 30.69
N PHE A 82 -21.15 7.02 30.23
CA PHE A 82 -21.55 6.32 29.00
C PHE A 82 -21.42 4.81 29.19
N ASP A 83 -22.55 4.12 29.04
CA ASP A 83 -22.66 2.68 28.89
C ASP A 83 -22.02 2.25 27.57
N ASN A 84 -20.86 1.59 27.64
CA ASN A 84 -20.40 0.52 26.73
C ASN A 84 -19.01 0.02 27.19
N PRO A 85 -18.78 -1.31 27.29
CA PRO A 85 -17.49 -1.82 27.75
C PRO A 85 -16.38 -1.61 26.71
N ILE A 86 -15.31 -0.92 27.13
CA ILE A 86 -14.09 -0.73 26.34
C ILE A 86 -13.30 -2.05 26.35
N VAL A 87 -13.19 -2.69 25.19
CA VAL A 87 -12.31 -3.85 24.97
C VAL A 87 -10.86 -3.35 24.91
N ILE A 88 -10.07 -3.70 25.92
CA ILE A 88 -8.62 -3.43 25.95
C ILE A 88 -7.91 -4.48 25.09
N GLU A 89 -7.53 -4.11 23.86
CA GLU A 89 -6.68 -4.95 23.01
C GLU A 89 -5.28 -5.11 23.61
N LYS A 90 -4.96 -6.31 24.08
CA LYS A 90 -3.59 -6.75 24.39
C LYS A 90 -2.75 -6.70 23.11
N LYS A 91 -1.76 -5.80 23.05
CA LYS A 91 -0.76 -5.85 21.98
C LYS A 91 0.19 -7.03 22.20
N GLU A 92 0.20 -7.96 21.26
CA GLU A 92 1.07 -9.13 21.24
C GLU A 92 2.56 -8.77 21.04
N PRO A 93 3.49 -9.61 21.55
CA PRO A 93 4.92 -9.34 21.51
C PRO A 93 5.49 -9.38 20.09
N HIS A 94 6.26 -8.34 19.72
CA HIS A 94 6.87 -8.19 18.41
C HIS A 94 8.02 -9.20 18.20
N VAL A 95 7.79 -10.24 17.40
CA VAL A 95 8.79 -11.24 17.02
C VAL A 95 9.67 -10.70 15.88
N ARG A 96 11.00 -10.91 15.95
CA ARG A 96 11.97 -10.50 14.92
C ARG A 96 12.86 -11.65 14.48
N GLY A 97 13.14 -11.74 13.17
CA GLY A 97 14.10 -12.69 12.58
C GLY A 97 13.45 -13.61 11.53
N HIS A 98 14.10 -14.71 11.16
CA HIS A 98 13.55 -15.69 10.20
C HIS A 98 12.23 -16.32 10.69
N ASN A 99 11.98 -16.34 12.00
CA ASN A 99 10.69 -16.70 12.57
C ASN A 99 9.58 -15.67 12.25
N ALA A 100 9.91 -14.38 12.09
CA ALA A 100 8.94 -13.37 11.66
C ALA A 100 8.54 -13.54 10.19
N LYS A 101 9.38 -14.18 9.36
CA LYS A 101 9.01 -14.50 7.96
C LYS A 101 8.06 -15.70 7.91
N LYS A 102 8.30 -16.70 8.75
CA LYS A 102 7.44 -17.91 8.86
C LYS A 102 6.13 -17.65 9.63
N GLU A 103 6.11 -16.67 10.54
CA GLU A 103 4.89 -16.14 11.14
C GLU A 103 4.15 -15.17 10.22
N ASN A 104 4.83 -14.34 9.41
CA ASN A 104 4.13 -13.55 8.39
C ASN A 104 3.49 -14.44 7.32
N ASP A 105 4.14 -15.52 6.87
CA ASP A 105 3.53 -16.46 5.92
C ASP A 105 2.34 -17.24 6.53
N LYS A 106 2.32 -17.41 7.87
CA LYS A 106 1.18 -17.98 8.61
C LYS A 106 0.10 -16.95 8.95
N ASN A 107 0.45 -15.68 9.11
CA ASN A 107 -0.49 -14.61 9.42
C ASN A 107 -1.13 -14.01 8.15
N ASP A 108 -0.45 -14.01 7.00
CA ASP A 108 -1.03 -13.67 5.69
C ASP A 108 -2.08 -14.71 5.24
N SER A 109 -2.08 -15.91 5.84
CA SER A 109 -3.13 -16.92 5.64
C SER A 109 -4.23 -16.90 6.71
N SER A 110 -4.19 -15.96 7.67
CA SER A 110 -5.11 -15.96 8.84
C SER A 110 -6.04 -14.75 8.97
N HIS A 111 -6.07 -13.84 7.99
CA HIS A 111 -7.04 -12.73 7.95
C HIS A 111 -8.17 -12.95 6.94
N HIS A 112 -8.88 -14.07 7.06
CA HIS A 112 -10.32 -14.02 6.84
C HIS A 112 -10.95 -13.42 8.10
N THR A 113 -10.98 -12.07 8.14
CA THR A 113 -12.09 -11.40 8.83
C THR A 113 -13.37 -12.05 8.34
N SER A 114 -14.32 -12.29 9.25
CA SER A 114 -15.63 -12.88 9.04
C SER A 114 -16.55 -12.05 8.12
N LYS A 115 -16.03 -11.52 7.01
CA LYS A 115 -16.82 -11.35 5.80
C LYS A 115 -17.12 -12.76 5.33
N GLY A 116 -18.41 -13.10 5.23
CA GLY A 116 -18.87 -14.42 4.83
C GLY A 116 -17.99 -14.96 3.71
N ILE A 117 -17.26 -16.05 3.99
CA ILE A 117 -16.53 -16.77 2.97
C ILE A 117 -17.63 -17.21 2.01
N GLU A 118 -17.76 -16.53 0.87
CA GLU A 118 -18.66 -16.95 -0.18
C GLU A 118 -18.14 -18.28 -0.66
N VAL A 119 -18.69 -19.36 -0.11
CA VAL A 119 -18.41 -20.71 -0.55
C VAL A 119 -18.67 -20.72 -2.05
N PRO A 120 -17.65 -21.03 -2.88
CA PRO A 120 -17.80 -21.03 -4.33
C PRO A 120 -19.06 -21.81 -4.72
N GLN A 121 -19.85 -21.27 -5.66
CA GLN A 121 -21.20 -21.80 -5.96
C GLN A 121 -21.19 -23.30 -6.27
N HIS A 122 -20.10 -23.79 -6.87
CA HIS A 122 -19.90 -25.20 -7.21
C HIS A 122 -19.58 -26.10 -6.01
N ILE A 123 -19.03 -25.56 -4.92
CA ILE A 123 -18.75 -26.29 -3.67
C ILE A 123 -19.94 -26.22 -2.70
N LYS A 124 -20.77 -25.17 -2.84
CA LYS A 124 -21.93 -24.93 -1.97
C LYS A 124 -22.94 -26.09 -1.96
N LYS A 125 -23.04 -26.86 -3.05
CA LYS A 125 -23.86 -28.07 -3.14
C LYS A 125 -23.42 -29.13 -2.12
N TYR A 126 -22.12 -29.28 -1.89
CA TYR A 126 -21.54 -30.33 -1.05
C TYR A 126 -21.46 -29.97 0.43
N LEU A 127 -21.77 -28.73 0.81
CA LEU A 127 -21.71 -28.28 2.21
C LEU A 127 -22.67 -29.05 3.13
N TYR A 128 -23.76 -29.57 2.55
CA TYR A 128 -24.82 -30.29 3.27
C TYR A 128 -24.83 -31.79 2.95
N TYR A 129 -23.83 -32.29 2.22
CA TYR A 129 -23.76 -33.72 1.90
C TYR A 129 -23.42 -34.51 3.15
N THR A 130 -24.19 -35.57 3.41
CA THR A 130 -23.83 -36.56 4.42
C THR A 130 -22.79 -37.53 3.86
N LEU A 131 -22.13 -38.29 4.74
CA LEU A 131 -21.16 -39.30 4.30
C LEU A 131 -21.81 -40.34 3.37
N GLU A 132 -23.08 -40.67 3.59
CA GLU A 132 -23.86 -41.56 2.72
C GLU A 132 -24.10 -40.97 1.33
N ASP A 133 -24.39 -39.66 1.23
CA ASP A 133 -24.57 -38.98 -0.06
C ASP A 133 -23.28 -38.93 -0.86
N VAL A 134 -22.15 -38.73 -0.17
CA VAL A 134 -20.82 -38.76 -0.79
C VAL A 134 -20.49 -40.14 -1.33
N ILE A 135 -20.80 -41.20 -0.57
CA ILE A 135 -20.58 -42.59 -0.99
C ILE A 135 -21.52 -42.96 -2.15
N ASN A 136 -22.78 -42.50 -2.14
CA ASN A 136 -23.74 -42.78 -3.22
C ASN A 136 -23.40 -42.05 -4.53
N GLU A 137 -22.88 -40.82 -4.48
CA GLU A 137 -22.60 -40.02 -5.69
C GLU A 137 -21.19 -40.28 -6.25
N PHE A 138 -20.18 -40.52 -5.40
CA PHE A 138 -18.80 -40.73 -5.83
C PHE A 138 -18.33 -42.19 -5.75
N GLY A 139 -19.08 -43.07 -5.05
CA GLY A 139 -18.78 -44.49 -4.94
C GLY A 139 -17.67 -44.79 -3.94
N THR A 140 -16.42 -44.45 -4.30
CA THR A 140 -15.23 -44.74 -3.49
C THR A 140 -14.51 -43.47 -3.03
N ASP A 141 -13.84 -43.55 -1.88
CA ASP A 141 -13.02 -42.45 -1.33
C ASP A 141 -12.00 -41.92 -2.35
N THR A 142 -11.44 -42.81 -3.18
CA THR A 142 -10.49 -42.45 -4.23
C THR A 142 -11.12 -41.59 -5.31
N ALA A 143 -12.36 -41.88 -5.72
CA ALA A 143 -13.05 -41.12 -6.76
C ALA A 143 -13.44 -39.72 -6.26
N LEU A 144 -13.79 -39.58 -4.97
CA LEU A 144 -13.99 -38.29 -4.34
C LEU A 144 -12.69 -37.47 -4.32
N VAL A 145 -11.56 -38.08 -3.91
CA VAL A 145 -10.26 -37.40 -3.88
C VAL A 145 -9.82 -36.97 -5.28
N ASP A 146 -10.04 -37.80 -6.30
CA ASP A 146 -9.76 -37.46 -7.70
C ASP A 146 -10.64 -36.30 -8.19
N PHE A 147 -11.92 -36.29 -7.82
CA PHE A 147 -12.84 -35.21 -8.12
C PHE A 147 -12.45 -33.89 -7.45
N LEU A 148 -12.15 -33.89 -6.15
CA LEU A 148 -11.67 -32.70 -5.44
C LEU A 148 -10.35 -32.19 -6.02
N SER A 149 -9.45 -33.11 -6.37
CA SER A 149 -8.20 -32.77 -7.07
C SER A 149 -8.45 -32.18 -8.46
N ALA A 150 -9.48 -32.64 -9.18
CA ALA A 150 -9.89 -32.09 -10.46
C ALA A 150 -10.48 -30.67 -10.31
N ILE A 151 -11.34 -30.43 -9.31
CA ILE A 151 -11.84 -29.08 -8.98
C ILE A 151 -10.66 -28.15 -8.69
N GLN A 152 -9.75 -28.56 -7.81
CA GLN A 152 -8.57 -27.76 -7.48
C GLN A 152 -7.73 -27.44 -8.73
N LYS A 153 -7.56 -28.40 -9.65
CA LYS A 153 -6.86 -28.18 -10.92
C LYS A 153 -7.61 -27.19 -11.82
N ILE A 154 -8.93 -27.25 -11.89
CA ILE A 154 -9.76 -26.29 -12.66
C ILE A 154 -9.55 -24.88 -12.11
N GLU A 155 -9.61 -24.70 -10.79
CA GLU A 155 -9.44 -23.39 -10.16
C GLU A 155 -8.02 -22.84 -10.38
N ILE A 156 -6.98 -23.70 -10.32
CA ILE A 156 -5.61 -23.32 -10.69
C ILE A 156 -5.54 -22.89 -12.17
N ILE A 157 -6.27 -23.53 -13.07
CA ILE A 157 -6.32 -23.15 -14.49
C ILE A 157 -7.02 -21.80 -14.64
N GLU A 158 -8.11 -21.55 -13.93
CA GLU A 158 -8.83 -20.28 -13.94
C GLU A 158 -7.97 -19.13 -13.39
N GLU A 159 -7.28 -19.33 -12.27
CA GLU A 159 -6.31 -18.35 -11.77
C GLU A 159 -5.24 -18.02 -12.80
N LYS A 160 -4.70 -19.04 -13.48
CA LYS A 160 -3.71 -18.85 -14.54
C LYS A 160 -4.30 -18.09 -15.72
N ARG A 161 -5.56 -18.33 -16.09
CA ARG A 161 -6.26 -17.56 -17.13
C ARG A 161 -6.41 -16.11 -16.71
N ILE A 162 -6.87 -15.83 -15.50
CA ILE A 162 -6.99 -14.46 -14.96
C ILE A 162 -5.62 -13.76 -14.95
N LYS A 163 -4.57 -14.44 -14.49
CA LYS A 163 -3.20 -13.90 -14.49
C LYS A 163 -2.72 -13.62 -15.93
N ASN A 164 -3.00 -14.54 -16.87
CA ASN A 164 -2.66 -14.36 -18.28
C ASN A 164 -3.47 -13.22 -18.92
N ASP A 165 -4.74 -13.05 -18.59
CA ASP A 165 -5.60 -12.00 -19.12
C ASP A 165 -5.24 -10.62 -18.55
N LYS A 166 -4.84 -10.57 -17.27
CA LYS A 166 -4.16 -9.40 -16.68
C LYS A 166 -2.86 -9.08 -17.45
N SER A 167 -2.04 -10.09 -17.70
CA SER A 167 -0.74 -9.93 -18.39
C SER A 167 -0.88 -9.51 -19.86
N LYS A 168 -1.95 -9.97 -20.54
CA LYS A 168 -2.31 -9.59 -21.90
C LYS A 168 -2.98 -8.21 -21.98
N GLY A 169 -3.27 -7.57 -20.84
CA GLY A 169 -3.94 -6.29 -20.77
C GLY A 169 -5.44 -6.33 -21.09
N VAL A 170 -6.04 -7.53 -21.11
CA VAL A 170 -7.50 -7.71 -21.31
C VAL A 170 -8.25 -7.41 -20.02
N LEU A 171 -7.65 -7.71 -18.87
CA LEU A 171 -8.22 -7.45 -17.56
C LEU A 171 -7.49 -6.27 -16.90
N VAL A 172 -8.22 -5.22 -16.55
CA VAL A 172 -7.71 -4.03 -15.86
C VAL A 172 -8.33 -3.99 -14.46
N ASP A 173 -7.54 -3.63 -13.45
CA ASP A 173 -8.07 -3.51 -12.09
C ASP A 173 -9.14 -2.42 -12.02
N ARG A 174 -10.28 -2.79 -11.43
CA ARG A 174 -11.47 -1.94 -11.35
C ARG A 174 -11.18 -0.63 -10.62
N ASP A 175 -10.38 -0.71 -9.56
CA ASP A 175 -9.91 0.44 -8.78
C ASP A 175 -9.10 1.43 -9.61
N LEU A 176 -8.25 0.94 -10.52
CA LEU A 176 -7.43 1.77 -11.40
C LEU A 176 -8.33 2.53 -12.39
N VAL A 177 -9.34 1.86 -12.95
CA VAL A 177 -10.33 2.50 -13.85
C VAL A 177 -11.20 3.50 -13.10
N GLU A 178 -11.67 3.15 -11.92
CA GLU A 178 -12.55 4.00 -11.12
C GLU A 178 -11.85 5.28 -10.69
N LYS A 179 -10.66 5.17 -10.08
CA LYS A 179 -9.89 6.31 -9.59
C LYS A 179 -9.20 7.06 -10.74
N GLY A 180 -8.69 6.35 -11.74
CA GLY A 180 -7.89 6.91 -12.82
C GLY A 180 -8.73 7.57 -13.92
N ILE A 181 -9.90 7.01 -14.23
CA ILE A 181 -10.73 7.44 -15.38
C ILE A 181 -12.08 7.97 -14.92
N LEU A 182 -12.89 7.16 -14.23
CA LEU A 182 -14.28 7.51 -13.93
C LEU A 182 -14.38 8.76 -13.04
N ASN A 183 -13.59 8.82 -11.97
CA ASN A 183 -13.62 9.95 -11.04
C ASN A 183 -13.23 11.28 -11.71
N PRO A 184 -12.12 11.38 -12.45
CA PRO A 184 -11.80 12.60 -13.21
C PRO A 184 -12.86 12.97 -14.24
N VAL A 185 -13.46 12.00 -14.94
CA VAL A 185 -14.54 12.27 -15.90
C VAL A 185 -15.78 12.82 -15.19
N ASN A 186 -16.24 12.18 -14.12
CA ASN A 186 -17.41 12.61 -13.36
C ASN A 186 -17.21 14.00 -12.76
N ALA A 187 -16.02 14.28 -12.23
CA ALA A 187 -15.67 15.60 -11.70
C ALA A 187 -15.69 16.67 -12.79
N ALA A 188 -15.08 16.39 -13.96
CA ALA A 188 -15.07 17.33 -15.08
C ALA A 188 -16.49 17.57 -15.65
N HIS A 189 -17.29 16.50 -15.77
CA HIS A 189 -18.68 16.59 -16.23
C HIS A 189 -19.53 17.43 -15.28
N THR A 190 -19.44 17.15 -13.98
CA THR A 190 -20.17 17.91 -12.95
C THR A 190 -19.77 19.39 -12.98
N ARG A 191 -18.47 19.68 -13.12
CA ARG A 191 -17.97 21.06 -13.21
C ARG A 191 -18.45 21.77 -14.48
N LEU A 192 -18.50 21.07 -15.61
CA LEU A 192 -18.98 21.62 -16.87
C LEU A 192 -20.47 21.99 -16.80
N LEU A 193 -21.31 21.13 -16.21
CA LEU A 193 -22.75 21.38 -16.09
C LEU A 193 -23.10 22.45 -15.05
N THR A 194 -22.26 22.64 -14.03
CA THR A 194 -22.54 23.59 -12.95
C THR A 194 -21.89 24.95 -13.21
N ASP A 195 -20.63 25.10 -12.81
CA ASP A 195 -19.88 26.35 -12.89
C ASP A 195 -19.48 26.69 -14.33
N GLY A 196 -19.20 25.66 -15.14
CA GLY A 196 -18.85 25.80 -16.55
C GLY A 196 -19.96 26.45 -17.36
N ALA A 197 -21.19 25.94 -17.25
CA ALA A 197 -22.36 26.50 -17.91
C ALA A 197 -22.57 27.97 -17.55
N LYS A 198 -22.56 28.31 -16.25
CA LYS A 198 -22.71 29.70 -15.77
C LYS A 198 -21.62 30.62 -16.32
N THR A 199 -20.37 30.16 -16.32
CA THR A 199 -19.22 30.92 -16.81
C THR A 199 -19.28 31.15 -18.33
N ILE A 200 -19.64 30.10 -19.09
CA ILE A 200 -19.77 30.17 -20.55
C ILE A 200 -20.87 31.17 -20.92
N THR A 201 -22.06 31.06 -20.31
CA THR A 201 -23.18 31.98 -20.59
C THR A 201 -22.81 33.43 -20.28
N LYS A 202 -22.21 33.71 -19.12
CA LYS A 202 -21.77 35.08 -18.77
C LYS A 202 -20.77 35.65 -19.78
N ARG A 203 -19.81 34.85 -20.23
CA ARG A 203 -18.81 35.28 -21.23
C ARG A 203 -19.40 35.50 -22.62
N ILE A 204 -20.40 34.71 -23.01
CA ILE A 204 -21.13 34.90 -24.27
C ILE A 204 -21.91 36.20 -24.24
N VAL A 205 -22.66 36.48 -23.17
CA VAL A 205 -23.44 37.72 -23.03
C VAL A 205 -22.52 38.94 -23.12
N ALA A 206 -21.42 38.96 -22.36
CA ALA A 206 -20.46 40.06 -22.42
C ALA A 206 -19.84 40.26 -23.81
N LYS A 207 -19.56 39.18 -24.55
CA LYS A 207 -19.03 39.28 -25.93
C LYS A 207 -20.09 39.72 -26.93
N HIS A 208 -21.34 39.31 -26.75
CA HIS A 208 -22.44 39.79 -27.57
C HIS A 208 -22.69 41.29 -27.37
N GLU A 209 -22.60 41.79 -26.13
CA GLU A 209 -22.67 43.22 -25.82
C GLU A 209 -21.58 44.04 -26.52
N THR A 210 -20.41 43.45 -26.76
CA THR A 210 -19.32 44.07 -27.56
C THR A 210 -19.54 44.01 -29.08
N GLY A 211 -20.68 43.50 -29.56
CA GLY A 211 -21.02 43.43 -30.97
C GLY A 211 -20.41 42.23 -31.72
N MET A 212 -19.97 41.19 -31.01
CA MET A 212 -19.41 39.98 -31.63
C MET A 212 -20.48 39.21 -32.41
N GLY A 213 -20.15 38.80 -33.63
CA GLY A 213 -21.04 38.02 -34.48
C GLY A 213 -21.35 36.64 -33.92
N ILE A 214 -22.53 36.09 -34.27
CA ILE A 214 -23.00 34.79 -33.78
C ILE A 214 -22.03 33.65 -34.10
N GLN A 215 -21.40 33.67 -35.29
CA GLN A 215 -20.43 32.64 -35.70
C GLN A 215 -19.17 32.63 -34.81
N GLU A 216 -18.69 33.82 -34.41
CA GLU A 216 -17.55 33.95 -33.52
C GLU A 216 -17.90 33.50 -32.09
N LEU A 217 -19.11 33.79 -31.63
CA LEU A 217 -19.62 33.31 -30.34
C LEU A 217 -19.73 31.77 -30.30
N GLN A 218 -20.18 31.14 -31.38
CA GLN A 218 -20.21 29.68 -31.49
C GLN A 218 -18.80 29.08 -31.42
N LYS A 219 -17.84 29.66 -32.17
CA LYS A 219 -16.44 29.23 -32.12
C LYS A 219 -15.88 29.38 -30.70
N PHE A 220 -16.10 30.52 -30.06
CA PHE A 220 -15.68 30.77 -28.69
C PHE A 220 -16.26 29.74 -27.71
N THR A 221 -17.56 29.43 -27.84
CA THR A 221 -18.23 28.44 -26.99
C THR A 221 -17.60 27.05 -27.15
N SER A 222 -17.33 26.64 -28.39
CA SER A 222 -16.67 25.36 -28.69
C SER A 222 -15.26 25.29 -28.10
N GLU A 223 -14.51 26.40 -28.14
CA GLU A 223 -13.17 26.49 -27.55
C GLU A 223 -13.24 26.39 -26.02
N GLN A 224 -14.21 27.04 -25.37
CA GLN A 224 -14.40 26.95 -23.93
C GLN A 224 -14.69 25.52 -23.50
N ILE A 225 -15.62 24.84 -24.17
CA ILE A 225 -15.96 23.43 -23.90
C ILE A 225 -14.74 22.53 -24.17
N GLY A 226 -14.02 22.77 -25.27
CA GLY A 226 -12.79 22.04 -25.61
C GLY A 226 -11.71 22.14 -24.53
N ASN A 227 -11.60 23.29 -23.87
CA ASN A 227 -10.63 23.48 -22.78
C ASN A 227 -10.96 22.62 -21.53
N TYR A 228 -12.23 22.37 -21.23
CA TYR A 228 -12.63 21.43 -20.18
C TYR A 228 -12.23 19.98 -20.51
N PHE A 229 -12.44 19.55 -21.77
CA PHE A 229 -12.03 18.21 -22.18
C PHE A 229 -10.51 18.04 -22.21
N LYS A 230 -9.76 19.08 -22.59
CA LYS A 230 -8.29 19.07 -22.53
C LYS A 230 -7.79 18.92 -21.09
N SER A 231 -8.32 19.70 -20.15
CA SER A 231 -7.92 19.63 -18.74
C SER A 231 -8.30 18.28 -18.11
N MET A 232 -9.46 17.72 -18.46
CA MET A 232 -9.89 16.39 -18.05
C MET A 232 -8.93 15.30 -18.54
N LYS A 233 -8.60 15.27 -19.84
CA LYS A 233 -7.64 14.31 -20.42
C LYS A 233 -6.26 14.41 -19.75
N GLN A 234 -5.81 15.62 -19.46
CA GLN A 234 -4.54 15.82 -18.77
C GLN A 234 -4.59 15.30 -17.33
N THR A 235 -5.71 15.51 -16.63
CA THR A 235 -5.92 15.00 -15.27
C THR A 235 -5.88 13.47 -15.27
N ILE A 236 -6.60 12.81 -16.19
CA ILE A 236 -6.57 11.35 -16.37
C ILE A 236 -5.15 10.84 -16.62
N LYS A 237 -4.41 11.50 -17.51
CA LYS A 237 -3.01 11.12 -17.80
C LYS A 237 -2.11 11.22 -16.57
N ASN A 238 -2.34 12.22 -15.71
CA ASN A 238 -1.56 12.41 -14.50
C ASN A 238 -1.96 11.41 -13.40
N THR A 239 -3.25 11.15 -13.21
CA THR A 239 -3.74 10.18 -12.22
C THR A 239 -3.31 8.76 -12.58
N LEU A 240 -3.39 8.36 -13.85
CA LEU A 240 -2.91 7.05 -14.29
C LEU A 240 -1.41 6.88 -14.04
N LYS A 241 -0.59 7.88 -14.39
CA LYS A 241 0.86 7.85 -14.09
C LYS A 241 1.16 7.74 -12.59
N LEU A 242 0.42 8.45 -11.76
CA LEU A 242 0.61 8.39 -10.31
C LEU A 242 0.25 7.01 -9.75
N LEU A 243 -0.82 6.39 -10.26
CA LEU A 243 -1.25 5.06 -9.83
C LEU A 243 -0.24 3.99 -10.30
N GLU A 244 0.28 4.09 -11.53
CA GLU A 244 1.35 3.23 -12.04
C GLU A 244 2.65 3.31 -11.23
N THR A 245 2.97 4.46 -10.62
CA THR A 245 4.19 4.62 -9.80
C THR A 245 4.07 4.12 -8.36
N ASN A 246 2.85 3.83 -7.89
CA ASN A 246 2.60 3.40 -6.53
C ASN A 246 2.34 1.88 -6.39
N GLU A 247 2.34 1.15 -7.51
CA GLU A 247 2.40 -0.33 -7.57
C GLU A 247 3.85 -0.81 -7.65
#